data_AF-A0A6A0GPD8-F1
#
_entry.id   AF-A0A6A0GPD8-F1
#
_cell.length_a   1.000
_cell.length_b   1.000
_cell.length_c   1.000
_cell.angle_alpha   90.00
_cell.angle_beta   90.00
_cell.angle_gamma   90.00
#
_symmetry.space_group_name_H-M   'P 1'
#
loop_
_entity.id
_entity.type
_entity.pdbx_description
1 polymer ?
#
loop_
_entity_poly.entity_id
_entity_poly.type
_entity_poly.pdbx_seq_one_letter_code
_entity_poly.pdbx_strand_id
1 'polypeptide(L)'
;MWVWMWLIIIHYIASLLNKFRIIGFKMKNSKIEGIIVVGQRWNNLLVVYVYCCTAMGASLVPFSFMTLWEMTHSLPAATFGAALILADGGFLTLTQYILLDPPLLFFIMASVATAARFNSYRDKPFSLGWWGWLLLTGVSLSGSVSVKFVGLFVVLYSLVLKHFVARALCLILLPIVLYLVYFYIHLSVLNKTGNGDGFYSSAFQSQLEGNPLHNASMPLELAYGAEITLKSQRNGGGYLHSHLHLYPEDKAYAHQQQITTYSHKDINNRWSAQCNNCTRILANLTI
;
A
#
# COMPACT_ATOMS: atom_id res chain seq x y z
N MET A 1 3.54 0.81 2.57
CA MET A 1 2.49 1.48 1.75
C MET A 1 1.16 0.75 1.83
N TRP A 2 1.10 -0.55 1.53
CA TRP A 2 -0.14 -1.35 1.44
C TRP A 2 -0.90 -1.57 2.76
N VAL A 3 -0.18 -1.83 3.86
CA VAL A 3 -0.76 -1.92 5.22
C VAL A 3 -1.50 -0.62 5.58
N TRP A 4 -0.98 0.52 5.14
CA TRP A 4 -1.54 1.83 5.47
C TRP A 4 -2.86 2.11 4.74
N MET A 5 -3.04 1.58 3.53
CA MET A 5 -4.29 1.75 2.78
C MET A 5 -5.49 1.12 3.51
N TRP A 6 -5.30 -0.06 4.11
CA TRP A 6 -6.31 -0.71 4.93
C TRP A 6 -6.47 -0.06 6.31
N LEU A 7 -5.38 0.38 6.94
CA LEU A 7 -5.45 1.16 8.17
C LEU A 7 -6.23 2.46 7.97
N ILE A 8 -6.13 3.12 6.82
CA ILE A 8 -6.92 4.31 6.48
C ILE A 8 -8.39 3.97 6.30
N ILE A 9 -8.72 2.89 5.59
CA ILE A 9 -10.12 2.48 5.41
C ILE A 9 -10.74 2.13 6.76
N ILE A 10 -10.03 1.39 7.62
CA ILE A 10 -10.50 1.08 8.98
C ILE A 10 -10.55 2.35 9.84
N HIS A 11 -9.58 3.26 9.74
CA HIS A 11 -9.60 4.55 10.43
C HIS A 11 -10.77 5.44 9.98
N TYR A 12 -11.09 5.42 8.69
CA TYR A 12 -12.21 6.15 8.11
C TYR A 12 -13.55 5.53 8.52
N ILE A 13 -13.67 4.19 8.50
CA ILE A 13 -14.82 3.45 9.01
C ILE A 13 -15.00 3.69 10.52
N ALA A 14 -13.93 3.65 11.31
CA ALA A 14 -13.96 3.94 12.74
C ALA A 14 -14.34 5.40 13.02
N SER A 15 -13.84 6.36 12.22
CA SER A 15 -14.23 7.77 12.26
C SER A 15 -15.71 7.98 11.90
N LEU A 16 -16.21 7.25 10.90
CA LEU A 16 -17.60 7.25 10.49
C LEU A 16 -18.52 6.65 11.58
N LEU A 17 -18.15 5.50 12.15
CA LEU A 17 -18.87 4.85 13.25
C LEU A 17 -18.93 5.73 14.50
N ASN A 18 -17.88 6.51 14.75
CA ASN A 18 -17.85 7.52 15.80
C ASN A 18 -18.85 8.66 15.55
N LYS A 19 -18.98 9.07 14.29
CA LYS A 19 -19.95 10.09 13.85
C LYS A 19 -21.39 9.62 14.03
N PHE A 20 -21.64 8.31 13.94
CA PHE A 20 -22.94 7.68 14.15
C PHE A 20 -23.25 7.31 15.61
N ARG A 21 -22.36 7.58 16.57
CA ARG A 21 -22.60 7.35 18.02
C ARG A 21 -22.96 5.90 18.38
N ILE A 22 -22.67 4.93 17.51
CA ILE A 22 -22.95 3.50 17.72
C ILE A 22 -21.93 2.89 18.68
N ILE A 23 -20.73 3.49 18.80
CA ILE A 23 -19.69 3.11 19.75
C ILE A 23 -19.06 4.40 20.28
N GLY A 24 -19.08 4.60 21.60
CA GLY A 24 -18.56 5.81 22.24
C GLY A 24 -17.04 5.90 22.22
N PHE A 25 -16.44 6.29 21.10
CA PHE A 25 -15.00 6.56 21.01
C PHE A 25 -14.76 8.08 20.89
N LYS A 26 -13.87 8.64 21.69
CA LYS A 26 -13.41 10.03 21.50
C LYS A 26 -11.96 9.97 21.06
N MET A 27 -11.71 10.03 19.74
CA MET A 27 -10.36 10.09 19.21
C MET A 27 -9.82 11.51 19.37
N LYS A 28 -8.95 11.72 20.37
CA LYS A 28 -8.24 12.98 20.57
C LYS A 28 -6.86 12.86 19.92
N ASN A 29 -6.62 13.70 18.92
CA ASN A 29 -5.39 13.88 18.15
C ASN A 29 -4.86 12.66 17.36
N SER A 30 -4.83 12.87 16.05
CA SER A 30 -4.29 12.01 14.99
C SER A 30 -2.76 11.92 14.99
N LYS A 31 -2.13 11.63 16.14
CA LYS A 31 -0.77 11.11 16.16
C LYS A 31 -0.88 9.60 16.22
N ILE A 32 -0.74 8.96 15.05
CA ILE A 32 -0.36 7.54 14.99
C ILE A 32 1.09 7.53 15.48
N GLU A 33 1.29 7.55 16.79
CA GLU A 33 2.62 7.38 17.37
C GLU A 33 3.16 6.02 16.93
N GLY A 34 4.48 6.00 16.74
CA GLY A 34 5.18 5.09 15.86
C GLY A 34 4.93 3.60 16.09
N ILE A 35 5.28 2.84 15.05
CA ILE A 35 5.62 1.42 15.00
C ILE A 35 5.31 0.66 16.30
N ILE A 36 4.41 -0.33 16.22
CA ILE A 36 4.17 -1.30 17.29
C ILE A 36 5.53 -1.85 17.77
N VAL A 37 6.06 -1.30 18.88
CA VAL A 37 7.25 -1.85 19.52
C VAL A 37 6.77 -2.98 20.40
N VAL A 38 7.34 -4.17 20.19
CA VAL A 38 7.03 -5.36 20.98
C VAL A 38 7.22 -5.02 22.47
N GLY A 39 6.16 -5.18 23.26
CA GLY A 39 6.17 -4.89 24.71
C GLY A 39 5.53 -3.56 25.14
N GLN A 40 5.10 -2.70 24.21
CA GLN A 40 4.31 -1.51 24.55
C GLN A 40 2.87 -1.87 24.95
N ARG A 41 2.26 -1.08 25.87
CA ARG A 41 0.86 -1.27 26.28
C ARG A 41 -0.09 -0.88 25.14
N TRP A 42 -1.14 -1.66 24.96
CA TRP A 42 -2.14 -1.46 23.91
C TRP A 42 -2.97 -0.19 24.14
N ASN A 43 -3.04 0.65 23.10
CA ASN A 43 -4.00 1.74 23.02
C ASN A 43 -5.34 1.24 22.45
N ASN A 44 -6.44 1.89 22.83
CA ASN A 44 -7.80 1.54 22.39
C ASN A 44 -7.94 1.40 20.86
N LEU A 45 -7.18 2.18 20.08
CA LEU A 45 -7.15 2.11 18.62
C LEU A 45 -6.57 0.78 18.11
N LEU A 46 -5.48 0.31 18.72
CA LEU A 46 -4.81 -0.94 18.36
C LEU A 46 -5.72 -2.15 18.62
N VAL A 47 -6.51 -2.08 19.69
CA VAL A 47 -7.50 -3.09 20.04
C VAL A 47 -8.57 -3.22 18.94
N VAL A 48 -9.08 -2.10 18.42
CA VAL A 48 -10.06 -2.11 17.30
C VAL A 48 -9.48 -2.80 16.07
N TYR A 49 -8.22 -2.52 15.71
CA TYR A 49 -7.59 -3.16 14.56
C TYR A 49 -7.46 -4.68 14.72
N VAL A 50 -7.12 -5.16 15.91
CA VAL A 50 -7.06 -6.60 16.20
C VAL A 50 -8.43 -7.25 16.04
N TYR A 51 -9.49 -6.61 16.54
CA TYR A 51 -10.86 -7.12 16.36
C TYR A 51 -11.26 -7.19 14.88
N CYS A 52 -10.91 -6.19 14.07
CA CYS A 52 -11.17 -6.24 12.62
C CYS A 52 -10.41 -7.38 11.93
N CYS A 53 -9.14 -7.59 12.27
CA CYS A 53 -8.32 -8.65 11.66
C CYS A 53 -8.82 -10.04 12.07
N THR A 54 -9.17 -10.23 13.34
CA THR A 54 -9.70 -11.51 13.84
C THR A 54 -11.08 -11.81 13.26
N ALA A 55 -11.96 -10.81 13.11
CA ALA A 55 -13.26 -10.99 12.45
C ALA A 55 -13.12 -11.41 10.97
N MET A 56 -12.21 -10.79 10.24
CA MET A 56 -11.89 -11.20 8.85
C MET A 56 -11.31 -12.61 8.80
N GLY A 57 -10.38 -12.93 9.72
CA GLY A 57 -9.81 -14.27 9.86
C GLY A 57 -10.84 -15.35 10.20
N ALA A 58 -11.82 -15.05 11.06
CA ALA A 58 -12.87 -15.99 11.43
C ALA A 58 -13.77 -16.38 10.24
N SER A 59 -13.95 -15.48 9.26
CA SER A 59 -14.74 -15.76 8.06
C SER A 59 -14.07 -16.72 7.06
N LEU A 60 -12.79 -17.06 7.25
CA LEU A 60 -12.08 -18.03 6.41
C LEU A 60 -12.72 -19.42 6.47
N VAL A 61 -13.23 -19.82 7.65
CA VAL A 61 -13.87 -21.12 7.86
C VAL A 61 -15.23 -21.22 7.15
N PRO A 62 -16.14 -20.23 7.25
CA PRO A 62 -17.33 -20.17 6.41
C PRO A 62 -17.03 -20.19 4.90
N PHE A 63 -16.05 -19.40 4.44
CA PHE A 63 -15.73 -19.36 3.02
C PHE A 63 -15.15 -20.68 2.49
N SER A 64 -14.33 -21.38 3.28
CA SER A 64 -13.82 -22.69 2.90
C SER A 64 -14.94 -23.72 2.81
N PHE A 65 -15.86 -23.72 3.78
CA PHE A 65 -17.05 -24.57 3.74
C PHE A 65 -17.89 -24.32 2.48
N MET A 66 -18.21 -23.05 2.20
CA MET A 66 -19.00 -22.67 1.01
C MET A 66 -18.31 -23.08 -0.29
N THR A 67 -16.99 -22.88 -0.39
CA THR A 67 -16.22 -23.26 -1.58
C THR A 67 -16.26 -24.77 -1.81
N LEU A 68 -15.98 -25.57 -0.78
CA LEU A 68 -15.97 -27.02 -0.88
C LEU A 68 -17.35 -27.59 -1.15
N TRP A 69 -18.39 -27.00 -0.55
CA TRP A 69 -19.78 -27.36 -0.81
C TRP A 69 -20.15 -27.18 -2.29
N GLU A 70 -19.79 -26.04 -2.90
CA GLU A 70 -20.06 -25.79 -4.32
C GLU A 70 -19.26 -26.69 -5.25
N MET A 71 -18.05 -27.12 -4.86
CA MET A 71 -17.22 -27.98 -5.70
C MET A 71 -17.57 -29.47 -5.60
N THR A 72 -18.00 -29.95 -4.43
CA THR A 72 -18.15 -31.38 -4.15
C THR A 72 -19.60 -31.83 -3.93
N HIS A 73 -20.52 -30.90 -3.60
CA HIS A 73 -21.91 -31.17 -3.21
C HIS A 73 -22.07 -32.21 -2.08
N SER A 74 -21.02 -32.44 -1.30
CA SER A 74 -20.98 -33.45 -0.23
C SER A 74 -20.80 -32.77 1.12
N LEU A 75 -21.77 -32.98 2.01
CA LEU A 75 -21.74 -32.39 3.36
C LEU A 75 -20.51 -32.85 4.17
N PRO A 76 -20.17 -34.15 4.23
CA PRO A 76 -19.00 -34.61 4.98
C PRO A 76 -17.68 -34.00 4.48
N ALA A 77 -17.51 -33.87 3.17
CA ALA A 77 -16.30 -33.30 2.58
C ALA A 77 -16.15 -31.80 2.93
N ALA A 78 -17.25 -31.04 2.83
CA ALA A 78 -17.26 -29.62 3.17
C ALA A 78 -17.01 -29.38 4.67
N THR A 79 -17.66 -30.13 5.55
CA THR A 79 -17.44 -30.02 7.00
C THR A 79 -16.01 -30.42 7.39
N PHE A 80 -15.46 -31.45 6.76
CA PHE A 80 -14.10 -31.91 7.04
C PHE A 80 -13.06 -30.88 6.60
N GLY A 81 -13.20 -30.29 5.41
CA GLY A 81 -12.25 -29.26 4.95
C GLY A 81 -12.31 -27.96 5.77
N ALA A 82 -13.51 -27.56 6.22
CA ALA A 82 -13.64 -26.43 7.14
C ALA A 82 -13.02 -26.73 8.52
N ALA A 83 -13.19 -27.95 9.03
CA ALA A 83 -12.58 -28.40 10.29
C ALA A 83 -11.04 -28.44 10.22
N LEU A 84 -10.46 -28.84 9.08
CA LEU A 84 -9.00 -28.82 8.90
C LEU A 84 -8.43 -27.40 8.97
N ILE A 85 -9.09 -26.42 8.36
CA ILE A 85 -8.66 -25.02 8.42
C ILE A 85 -8.84 -24.44 9.83
N LEU A 86 -9.93 -24.80 10.51
CA LEU A 86 -10.16 -24.40 11.91
C LEU A 86 -9.09 -24.99 12.86
N ALA A 87 -8.69 -26.24 12.63
CA ALA A 87 -7.73 -26.96 13.46
C ALA A 87 -6.27 -26.59 13.16
N ASP A 88 -6.00 -25.78 12.14
CA ASP A 88 -4.66 -25.34 11.80
C ASP A 88 -4.20 -24.21 12.75
N GLY A 89 -3.27 -24.55 13.64
CA GLY A 89 -2.66 -23.59 14.58
C GLY A 89 -1.91 -22.44 13.88
N GLY A 90 -1.42 -22.66 12.67
CA GLY A 90 -0.78 -21.61 11.86
C GLY A 90 -1.77 -20.52 11.46
N PHE A 91 -2.96 -20.89 10.99
CA PHE A 91 -4.00 -19.91 10.65
C PHE A 91 -4.57 -19.19 11.87
N LEU A 92 -4.72 -19.88 13.00
CA LEU A 92 -5.16 -19.26 14.26
C LEU A 92 -4.16 -18.20 14.73
N THR A 93 -2.87 -18.50 14.71
CA THR A 93 -1.84 -17.53 15.13
C THR A 93 -1.75 -16.35 14.16
N LEU A 94 -1.82 -16.57 12.85
CA LEU A 94 -1.75 -15.49 11.86
C LEU A 94 -2.93 -14.51 11.95
N THR A 95 -4.13 -14.99 12.28
CA THR A 95 -5.36 -14.16 12.33
C THR A 95 -5.50 -13.32 13.60
N GLN A 96 -4.71 -13.60 14.64
CA GLN A 96 -4.77 -12.91 15.94
C GLN A 96 -3.93 -11.63 16.01
N TYR A 97 -3.00 -11.44 15.09
CA TYR A 97 -2.08 -10.30 15.09
C TYR A 97 -2.46 -9.26 14.03
N ILE A 98 -1.96 -8.02 14.20
CA ILE A 98 -2.12 -6.93 13.21
C ILE A 98 -1.13 -7.16 12.06
N LEU A 99 -1.35 -8.23 11.31
CA LEU A 99 -0.63 -8.53 10.09
C LEU A 99 -1.48 -8.13 8.88
N LEU A 100 -0.83 -8.06 7.73
CA LEU A 100 -1.50 -7.84 6.45
C LEU A 100 -2.14 -9.13 5.90
N ASP A 101 -1.78 -10.28 6.46
CA ASP A 101 -2.21 -11.58 5.97
C ASP A 101 -3.70 -11.89 6.24
N PRO A 102 -4.33 -11.54 7.38
CA PRO A 102 -5.75 -11.86 7.59
C PRO A 102 -6.70 -11.16 6.58
N PRO A 103 -6.56 -9.85 6.29
CA PRO A 103 -7.32 -9.23 5.20
C PRO A 103 -6.99 -9.83 3.82
N LEU A 104 -5.73 -10.19 3.57
CA LEU A 104 -5.33 -10.82 2.30
C LEU A 104 -6.05 -12.16 2.10
N LEU A 105 -5.99 -13.04 3.11
CA LEU A 105 -6.63 -14.35 3.11
C LEU A 105 -8.15 -14.22 2.98
N PHE A 106 -8.76 -13.23 3.64
CA PHE A 106 -10.17 -12.91 3.49
C PHE A 106 -10.56 -12.68 2.03
N PHE A 107 -9.86 -11.77 1.34
CA PHE A 107 -10.18 -11.46 -0.06
C PHE A 107 -9.89 -12.61 -1.01
N ILE A 108 -8.82 -13.39 -0.76
CA ILE A 108 -8.52 -14.58 -1.57
C ILE A 108 -9.62 -15.64 -1.40
N MET A 109 -9.98 -15.98 -0.16
CA MET A 109 -11.02 -16.99 0.10
C MET A 109 -12.39 -16.54 -0.40
N ALA A 110 -12.73 -15.25 -0.24
CA ALA A 110 -13.95 -14.68 -0.82
C ALA A 110 -13.93 -14.73 -2.37
N SER A 111 -12.78 -14.45 -3.00
CA SER A 111 -12.64 -14.55 -4.45
C SER A 111 -12.81 -15.98 -4.95
N VAL A 112 -12.25 -16.97 -4.26
CA VAL A 112 -12.39 -18.38 -4.63
C VAL A 112 -13.84 -18.86 -4.39
N ALA A 113 -14.45 -18.51 -3.26
CA ALA A 113 -15.83 -18.89 -2.95
C ALA A 113 -16.84 -18.31 -3.96
N THR A 114 -16.69 -17.03 -4.29
CA THR A 114 -17.57 -16.37 -5.27
C THR A 114 -17.32 -16.87 -6.69
N ALA A 115 -16.07 -17.19 -7.05
CA ALA A 115 -15.75 -17.82 -8.32
C ALA A 115 -16.31 -19.25 -8.43
N ALA A 116 -16.24 -20.04 -7.36
CA ALA A 116 -16.87 -21.35 -7.29
C ALA A 116 -18.40 -21.23 -7.48
N ARG A 117 -19.02 -20.27 -6.80
CA ARG A 117 -20.44 -19.99 -6.95
C ARG A 117 -20.79 -19.53 -8.37
N PHE A 118 -19.97 -18.67 -8.98
CA PHE A 118 -20.12 -18.24 -10.36
C PHE A 118 -20.08 -19.41 -11.35
N ASN A 119 -19.20 -20.39 -11.11
CA ASN A 119 -19.11 -21.60 -11.94
C ASN A 119 -20.40 -22.45 -11.86
N SER A 120 -21.10 -22.47 -10.71
CA SER A 120 -22.41 -23.13 -10.59
C SER A 120 -23.50 -22.46 -11.46
N TYR A 121 -23.33 -21.19 -11.84
CA TYR A 121 -24.25 -20.48 -12.77
C TYR A 121 -23.83 -20.58 -14.24
N ARG A 122 -22.90 -21.49 -14.59
CA ARG A 122 -22.42 -21.68 -15.97
C ARG A 122 -23.55 -22.01 -16.96
N ASP A 123 -24.59 -22.71 -16.51
CA ASP A 123 -25.69 -23.17 -17.37
C ASP A 123 -26.69 -22.07 -17.74
N LYS A 124 -26.66 -20.92 -17.05
CA LYS A 124 -27.53 -19.76 -17.32
C LYS A 124 -26.68 -18.50 -17.55
N PRO A 125 -25.92 -18.43 -18.66
CA PRO A 125 -25.07 -17.27 -18.95
C PRO A 125 -25.92 -16.00 -19.10
N PHE A 126 -25.37 -14.86 -18.65
CA PHE A 126 -25.99 -13.52 -18.70
C PHE A 126 -27.24 -13.29 -17.81
N SER A 127 -27.57 -14.20 -16.91
CA SER A 127 -28.59 -13.94 -15.86
C SER A 127 -28.14 -12.82 -14.91
N LEU A 128 -29.09 -12.12 -14.27
CA LEU A 128 -28.80 -11.13 -13.21
C LEU A 128 -27.96 -11.73 -12.08
N GLY A 129 -28.22 -13.00 -11.71
CA GLY A 129 -27.42 -13.72 -10.73
C GLY A 129 -25.98 -13.97 -11.21
N TRP A 130 -25.80 -14.30 -12.50
CA TRP A 130 -24.49 -14.53 -13.10
C TRP A 130 -23.63 -13.25 -13.08
N TRP A 131 -24.22 -12.11 -13.43
CA TRP A 131 -23.55 -10.80 -13.33
C TRP A 131 -23.24 -10.41 -11.89
N GLY A 132 -24.17 -10.65 -10.95
CA GLY A 132 -23.96 -10.38 -9.53
C GLY A 132 -22.76 -11.13 -8.96
N TRP A 133 -22.66 -12.44 -9.22
CA TRP A 133 -21.53 -13.26 -8.77
C TRP A 133 -20.23 -12.89 -9.48
N LEU A 134 -20.27 -12.58 -10.78
CA LEU A 134 -19.09 -12.15 -11.53
C LEU A 134 -18.52 -10.82 -11.02
N LEU A 135 -19.39 -9.84 -10.75
CA LEU A 135 -19.01 -8.55 -10.16
C LEU A 135 -18.44 -8.75 -8.76
N LEU A 136 -19.06 -9.59 -7.94
CA LEU A 136 -18.58 -9.88 -6.59
C LEU A 136 -17.20 -10.54 -6.61
N THR A 137 -16.95 -11.46 -7.55
CA THR A 137 -15.61 -12.03 -7.79
C THR A 137 -14.61 -10.94 -8.19
N GLY A 138 -14.96 -10.04 -9.11
CA GLY A 138 -14.10 -8.92 -9.49
C GLY A 138 -13.77 -7.97 -8.33
N VAL A 139 -14.75 -7.63 -7.49
CA VAL A 139 -14.55 -6.77 -6.30
C VAL A 139 -13.64 -7.46 -5.28
N SER A 140 -13.89 -8.74 -4.96
CA SER A 140 -13.06 -9.49 -4.01
C SER A 140 -11.62 -9.68 -4.50
N LEU A 141 -11.43 -9.88 -5.82
CA LEU A 141 -10.12 -9.95 -6.47
C LEU A 141 -9.40 -8.61 -6.45
N SER A 142 -10.11 -7.49 -6.66
CA SER A 142 -9.53 -6.16 -6.49
C SER A 142 -9.02 -5.94 -5.06
N GLY A 143 -9.80 -6.38 -4.07
CA GLY A 143 -9.41 -6.34 -2.66
C GLY A 143 -8.11 -7.09 -2.39
N SER A 144 -7.93 -8.29 -2.96
CA SER A 144 -6.69 -9.07 -2.76
C SER A 144 -5.47 -8.40 -3.41
N VAL A 145 -5.59 -7.91 -4.64
CA VAL A 145 -4.53 -7.16 -5.34
C VAL A 145 -4.15 -5.89 -4.59
N SER A 146 -5.15 -5.20 -4.02
CA SER A 146 -4.97 -3.98 -3.23
C SER A 146 -4.30 -4.23 -1.87
N VAL A 147 -4.36 -5.44 -1.35
CA VAL A 147 -3.63 -5.82 -0.13
C VAL A 147 -2.20 -6.23 -0.48
N LYS A 148 -2.02 -7.11 -1.47
CA LYS A 148 -0.72 -7.58 -1.93
C LYS A 148 -0.82 -8.04 -3.39
N PHE A 149 0.22 -7.76 -4.18
CA PHE A 149 0.30 -8.19 -5.59
C PHE A 149 0.31 -9.72 -5.81
N VAL A 150 0.31 -10.52 -4.73
CA VAL A 150 0.12 -11.98 -4.77
C VAL A 150 -1.27 -12.35 -5.30
N GLY A 151 -2.26 -11.46 -5.24
CA GLY A 151 -3.60 -11.69 -5.81
C GLY A 151 -3.65 -11.86 -7.34
N LEU A 152 -2.58 -11.54 -8.06
CA LEU A 152 -2.52 -11.62 -9.53
C LEU A 152 -2.57 -13.08 -10.04
N PHE A 153 -2.14 -14.06 -9.22
CA PHE A 153 -2.15 -15.47 -9.59
C PHE A 153 -3.56 -16.08 -9.72
N VAL A 154 -4.58 -15.49 -9.07
CA VAL A 154 -5.97 -15.98 -9.10
C VAL A 154 -6.68 -15.66 -10.43
N VAL A 155 -6.26 -14.60 -11.13
CA VAL A 155 -6.87 -14.15 -12.40
C VAL A 155 -6.67 -15.18 -13.52
N LEU A 156 -5.50 -15.84 -13.56
CA LEU A 156 -5.07 -16.68 -14.68
C LEU A 156 -5.93 -17.94 -14.85
N TYR A 157 -6.54 -18.46 -13.78
CA TYR A 157 -7.31 -19.71 -13.82
C TYR A 157 -8.67 -19.61 -14.53
N SER A 158 -9.15 -18.39 -14.87
CA SER A 158 -10.57 -18.15 -15.20
C SER A 158 -10.91 -17.80 -16.66
N LEU A 159 -9.96 -17.83 -17.60
CA LEU A 159 -10.17 -17.33 -18.96
C LEU A 159 -10.71 -18.41 -19.92
N VAL A 160 -11.99 -18.27 -20.33
CA VAL A 160 -12.62 -19.05 -21.42
C VAL A 160 -13.09 -18.08 -22.51
N LEU A 161 -12.66 -18.33 -23.76
CA LEU A 161 -12.72 -17.40 -24.91
C LEU A 161 -14.14 -16.92 -25.31
N LYS A 162 -15.21 -17.68 -25.06
CA LYS A 162 -16.59 -17.30 -25.46
C LYS A 162 -17.22 -16.20 -24.59
N HIS A 163 -16.72 -15.98 -23.38
CA HIS A 163 -17.20 -14.93 -22.46
C HIS A 163 -16.14 -13.86 -22.20
N PHE A 164 -15.19 -13.71 -23.13
CA PHE A 164 -13.97 -12.93 -22.92
C PHE A 164 -14.26 -11.47 -22.58
N VAL A 165 -15.21 -10.81 -23.26
CA VAL A 165 -15.50 -9.38 -23.03
C VAL A 165 -16.09 -9.13 -21.65
N ALA A 166 -17.12 -9.89 -21.25
CA ALA A 166 -17.74 -9.75 -19.93
C ALA A 166 -16.76 -10.06 -18.80
N ARG A 167 -15.89 -11.07 -18.99
CA ARG A 167 -14.84 -11.43 -18.03
C ARG A 167 -13.71 -10.41 -17.99
N ALA A 168 -13.29 -9.85 -19.12
CA ALA A 168 -12.28 -8.79 -19.17
C ALA A 168 -12.76 -7.52 -18.46
N LEU A 169 -14.02 -7.12 -18.66
CA LEU A 169 -14.58 -5.95 -17.97
C LEU A 169 -14.64 -6.17 -16.45
N CYS A 170 -15.19 -7.29 -15.98
CA CYS A 170 -15.39 -7.52 -14.55
C CYS A 170 -14.15 -8.03 -13.79
N LEU A 171 -13.22 -8.72 -14.44
CA LEU A 171 -12.06 -9.35 -13.80
C LEU A 171 -10.72 -8.67 -14.13
N ILE A 172 -10.70 -7.71 -15.06
CA ILE A 172 -9.49 -6.91 -15.37
C ILE A 172 -9.76 -5.42 -15.15
N LEU A 173 -10.72 -4.85 -15.90
CA LEU A 173 -10.99 -3.40 -15.83
C LEU A 173 -11.49 -2.98 -14.44
N LEU A 174 -12.47 -3.69 -13.89
CA LEU A 174 -13.03 -3.39 -12.57
C LEU A 174 -11.97 -3.43 -11.45
N PRO A 175 -11.11 -4.48 -11.34
CA PRO A 175 -10.00 -4.45 -10.38
C PRO A 175 -9.04 -3.28 -10.54
N ILE A 176 -8.69 -2.90 -11.78
CA ILE A 176 -7.81 -1.75 -12.05
C ILE A 176 -8.47 -0.45 -11.57
N VAL A 177 -9.74 -0.23 -11.90
CA VAL A 177 -10.46 0.98 -11.49
C VAL A 177 -10.55 1.08 -9.98
N LEU A 178 -10.94 0.00 -9.31
CA LEU A 178 -11.04 -0.04 -7.84
C LEU A 178 -9.67 0.18 -7.18
N TYR A 179 -8.62 -0.42 -7.72
CA TYR A 179 -7.24 -0.19 -7.26
C TYR A 179 -6.83 1.29 -7.35
N LEU A 180 -7.13 1.96 -8.48
CA LEU A 180 -6.85 3.39 -8.65
C LEU A 180 -7.67 4.24 -7.67
N VAL A 181 -8.93 3.88 -7.42
CA VAL A 181 -9.78 4.55 -6.42
C VAL A 181 -9.19 4.40 -5.01
N TYR A 182 -8.74 3.21 -4.62
CA TYR A 182 -8.11 3.02 -3.32
C TYR A 182 -6.81 3.82 -3.17
N PHE A 183 -6.00 3.88 -4.23
CA PHE A 183 -4.78 4.69 -4.23
C PHE A 183 -5.07 6.19 -4.19
N TYR A 184 -6.12 6.64 -4.88
CA TYR A 184 -6.60 8.02 -4.80
C TYR A 184 -7.04 8.37 -3.38
N ILE A 185 -7.84 7.51 -2.74
CA ILE A 185 -8.24 7.70 -1.33
C ILE A 185 -7.00 7.74 -0.43
N HIS A 186 -6.04 6.83 -0.62
CA HIS A 186 -4.80 6.79 0.14
C HIS A 186 -4.05 8.11 0.12
N LEU A 187 -3.78 8.66 -1.07
CA LEU A 187 -3.08 9.93 -1.23
C LEU A 187 -3.89 11.12 -0.72
N SER A 188 -5.22 11.08 -0.86
CA SER A 188 -6.08 12.16 -0.34
C SER A 188 -6.12 12.21 1.19
N VAL A 189 -6.00 11.06 1.86
CA VAL A 189 -6.00 10.98 3.33
C VAL A 189 -4.60 11.24 3.90
N LEU A 190 -3.53 10.76 3.25
CA LEU A 190 -2.14 11.04 3.65
C LEU A 190 -1.58 12.20 2.84
N ASN A 191 -2.19 13.37 2.98
CA ASN A 191 -1.72 14.60 2.36
C ASN A 191 -0.60 15.32 3.14
N LYS A 192 -0.13 14.76 4.27
CA LYS A 192 0.86 15.38 5.17
C LYS A 192 2.24 14.77 5.06
N THR A 193 3.27 15.57 5.34
CA THR A 193 4.68 15.16 5.39
C THR A 193 4.95 14.14 6.50
N GLY A 194 6.00 13.32 6.37
CA GLY A 194 6.38 12.32 7.37
C GLY A 194 7.71 11.66 7.05
N ASN A 195 8.30 10.90 7.97
CA ASN A 195 9.70 10.43 7.89
C ASN A 195 10.08 9.64 6.61
N GLY A 196 9.10 9.11 5.87
CA GLY A 196 9.30 8.37 4.63
C GLY A 196 9.19 9.20 3.34
N ASP A 197 8.88 10.49 3.42
CA ASP A 197 8.71 11.36 2.24
C ASP A 197 10.01 11.56 1.44
N GLY A 198 11.18 11.47 2.08
CA GLY A 198 12.51 11.66 1.50
C GLY A 198 12.81 10.78 0.28
N PHE A 199 12.21 9.60 0.22
CA PHE A 199 12.37 8.63 -0.88
C PHE A 199 11.57 8.98 -2.15
N TYR A 200 10.60 9.88 -2.05
CA TYR A 200 9.78 10.32 -3.18
C TYR A 200 10.45 11.45 -3.97
N SER A 201 9.93 11.73 -5.17
CA SER A 201 10.38 12.85 -6.00
C SER A 201 10.10 14.20 -5.31
N SER A 202 10.92 15.21 -5.60
CA SER A 202 10.72 16.55 -5.04
C SER A 202 9.38 17.16 -5.47
N ALA A 203 8.90 16.84 -6.68
CA ALA A 203 7.59 17.23 -7.17
C ALA A 203 6.46 16.66 -6.30
N PHE A 204 6.53 15.37 -5.94
CA PHE A 204 5.54 14.76 -5.05
C PHE A 204 5.65 15.33 -3.63
N GLN A 205 6.86 15.52 -3.10
CA GLN A 205 7.07 16.13 -1.78
C GLN A 205 6.47 17.55 -1.68
N SER A 206 6.48 18.31 -2.77
CA SER A 206 5.87 19.66 -2.80
C SER A 206 4.35 19.65 -2.64
N GLN A 207 3.68 18.52 -2.93
CA GLN A 207 2.23 18.36 -2.74
C GLN A 207 1.85 18.04 -1.29
N LEU A 208 2.82 17.64 -0.44
CA LEU A 208 2.57 17.26 0.94
C LEU A 208 2.53 18.49 1.86
N GLU A 209 1.43 18.65 2.59
CA GLU A 209 1.26 19.69 3.60
C GLU A 209 2.31 19.53 4.72
N GLY A 210 2.96 20.65 5.06
CA GLY A 210 4.00 20.71 6.09
C GLY A 210 5.41 20.35 5.60
N ASN A 211 5.60 19.99 4.33
CA ASN A 211 6.94 19.82 3.77
C ASN A 211 7.60 21.20 3.53
N PRO A 212 8.91 21.37 3.75
CA PRO A 212 9.61 22.61 3.39
C PRO A 212 9.54 22.97 1.90
N LEU A 213 9.30 21.99 1.01
CA LEU A 213 9.10 22.21 -0.41
C LEU A 213 7.65 22.60 -0.77
N HIS A 214 6.73 22.47 0.19
CA HIS A 214 5.35 22.85 -0.02
C HIS A 214 5.25 24.36 -0.16
N ASN A 215 4.77 24.82 -1.32
CA ASN A 215 4.66 26.24 -1.67
C ASN A 215 6.02 26.98 -1.77
N ALA A 216 7.12 26.25 -1.94
CA ALA A 216 8.43 26.86 -2.17
C ALA A 216 8.55 27.35 -3.62
N SER A 217 8.93 28.61 -3.81
CA SER A 217 9.31 29.13 -5.12
C SER A 217 10.67 28.56 -5.51
N MET A 218 10.69 27.55 -6.39
CA MET A 218 11.93 27.06 -6.99
C MET A 218 12.23 27.88 -8.24
N PRO A 219 13.32 28.66 -8.28
CA PRO A 219 13.68 29.43 -9.47
C PRO A 219 14.03 28.48 -10.61
N LEU A 220 13.58 28.82 -11.82
CA LEU A 220 13.86 28.04 -13.02
C LEU A 220 15.36 28.11 -13.40
N GLU A 221 15.97 29.27 -13.18
CA GLU A 221 17.35 29.54 -13.55
C GLU A 221 18.24 29.60 -12.30
N LEU A 222 19.44 29.01 -12.40
CA LEU A 222 20.43 29.03 -11.34
C LEU A 222 21.33 30.26 -11.50
N ALA A 223 21.51 31.05 -10.44
CA ALA A 223 22.50 32.12 -10.41
C ALA A 223 23.82 31.62 -9.80
N TYR A 224 24.95 32.16 -10.27
CA TYR A 224 26.24 31.92 -9.62
C TYR A 224 26.27 32.54 -8.22
N GLY A 225 26.88 31.84 -7.26
CA GLY A 225 26.87 32.17 -5.84
C GLY A 225 25.67 31.60 -5.08
N ALA A 226 24.66 31.06 -5.77
CA ALA A 226 23.51 30.45 -5.11
C ALA A 226 23.89 29.15 -4.38
N GLU A 227 23.25 28.92 -3.24
CA GLU A 227 23.33 27.68 -2.49
C GLU A 227 22.23 26.73 -2.96
N ILE A 228 22.64 25.56 -3.46
CA ILE A 228 21.77 24.55 -4.05
C ILE A 228 21.90 23.21 -3.34
N THR A 229 20.88 22.38 -3.52
CA THR A 229 20.95 20.96 -3.16
C THR A 229 20.71 20.15 -4.41
N LEU A 230 21.62 19.21 -4.71
CA LEU A 230 21.52 18.36 -5.90
C LEU A 230 20.94 17.02 -5.49
N LYS A 231 19.87 16.60 -6.17
CA LYS A 231 19.23 15.29 -5.95
C LYS A 231 19.22 14.49 -7.24
N SER A 232 19.59 13.22 -7.15
CA SER A 232 19.50 12.31 -8.31
C SER A 232 18.04 12.14 -8.75
N GLN A 233 17.79 12.20 -10.06
CA GLN A 233 16.46 12.02 -10.65
C GLN A 233 15.94 10.57 -10.53
N ARG A 234 16.83 9.60 -10.33
CA ARG A 234 16.45 8.18 -10.22
C ARG A 234 15.58 7.95 -8.98
N ASN A 235 14.61 7.04 -9.07
CA ASN A 235 13.76 6.67 -7.94
C ASN A 235 14.61 6.19 -6.75
N GLY A 236 14.36 6.75 -5.56
CA GLY A 236 15.18 6.50 -4.37
C GLY A 236 16.54 7.20 -4.37
N GLY A 237 16.78 8.12 -5.33
CA GLY A 237 18.00 8.89 -5.43
C GLY A 237 18.23 9.81 -4.23
N GLY A 238 19.45 9.76 -3.68
CA GLY A 238 19.88 10.63 -2.59
C GLY A 238 20.30 12.02 -3.05
N TYR A 239 20.50 12.91 -2.08
CA TYR A 239 21.16 14.19 -2.24
C TYR A 239 22.67 14.01 -2.31
N LEU A 240 23.34 14.83 -3.12
CA LEU A 240 24.80 14.94 -3.09
C LEU A 240 25.23 15.46 -1.71
N HIS A 241 26.05 14.68 -1.01
CA HIS A 241 26.38 14.88 0.39
C HIS A 241 27.89 14.78 0.60
N SER A 242 28.45 15.67 1.40
CA SER A 242 29.87 15.64 1.78
C SER A 242 30.02 15.82 3.28
N HIS A 243 30.78 14.95 3.94
CA HIS A 243 30.95 14.95 5.40
C HIS A 243 32.42 14.80 5.79
N LEU A 244 32.74 15.02 7.06
CA LEU A 244 34.12 15.04 7.58
C LEU A 244 34.71 13.63 7.79
N HIS A 245 34.61 12.77 6.78
CA HIS A 245 35.34 11.50 6.74
C HIS A 245 36.13 11.39 5.44
N LEU A 246 37.29 10.74 5.55
CA LEU A 246 38.22 10.56 4.44
C LEU A 246 38.10 9.16 3.86
N TYR A 247 38.44 8.98 2.59
CA TYR A 247 38.57 7.65 2.02
C TYR A 247 39.73 6.88 2.67
N PRO A 248 39.58 5.56 2.89
CA PRO A 248 40.62 4.72 3.47
C PRO A 248 41.84 4.60 2.55
N GLU A 249 43.00 4.27 3.14
CA GLU A 249 44.32 4.30 2.49
C GLU A 249 44.49 3.28 1.36
N ASP A 250 43.64 2.26 1.33
CA ASP A 250 43.64 1.18 0.32
C ASP A 250 43.09 1.63 -1.05
N LYS A 251 42.67 2.90 -1.21
CA LYS A 251 42.07 3.42 -2.44
C LYS A 251 42.93 4.52 -3.08
N ALA A 252 42.83 4.62 -4.41
CA ALA A 252 43.53 5.63 -5.23
C ALA A 252 43.25 7.11 -4.84
N TYR A 253 42.22 7.35 -4.02
CA TYR A 253 41.81 8.66 -3.52
C TYR A 253 42.01 8.79 -2.00
N ALA A 254 42.96 8.04 -1.44
CA ALA A 254 43.30 8.05 -0.02
C ALA A 254 43.44 9.48 0.52
N HIS A 255 42.92 9.71 1.72
CA HIS A 255 42.91 11.01 2.40
C HIS A 255 42.11 12.14 1.72
N GLN A 256 41.35 11.88 0.66
CA GLN A 256 40.37 12.84 0.13
C GLN A 256 39.03 12.73 0.87
N GLN A 257 38.25 13.82 0.87
CA GLN A 257 36.94 13.87 1.50
C GLN A 257 35.91 12.98 0.77
N GLN A 258 35.09 12.26 1.53
CA GLN A 258 34.04 11.43 0.98
C GLN A 258 32.85 12.25 0.49
N ILE A 259 32.50 12.07 -0.78
CA ILE A 259 31.28 12.60 -1.40
C ILE A 259 30.38 11.40 -1.70
N THR A 260 29.21 11.37 -1.06
CA THR A 260 28.26 10.27 -1.11
C THR A 260 26.86 10.76 -1.49
N THR A 261 25.93 9.83 -1.64
CA THR A 261 24.51 10.13 -1.81
C THR A 261 23.77 9.84 -0.51
N TYR A 262 23.10 10.84 0.07
CA TYR A 262 22.39 10.71 1.35
C TYR A 262 20.89 10.96 1.18
N SER A 263 20.02 10.15 1.80
CA SER A 263 18.57 10.21 1.59
C SER A 263 17.86 11.33 2.35
N HIS A 264 18.47 11.84 3.42
CA HIS A 264 17.85 12.86 4.28
C HIS A 264 18.41 14.25 4.00
N LYS A 265 17.63 15.28 4.34
CA LYS A 265 18.03 16.68 4.20
C LYS A 265 18.98 17.06 5.34
N ASP A 266 20.16 17.58 5.00
CA ASP A 266 21.20 17.97 5.94
C ASP A 266 21.95 19.22 5.43
N ILE A 267 22.66 19.92 6.32
CA ILE A 267 23.55 21.05 6.01
C ILE A 267 24.66 20.65 5.04
N ASN A 268 25.13 19.42 5.17
CA ASN A 268 26.17 18.80 4.35
C ASN A 268 25.73 18.51 2.90
N ASN A 269 24.44 18.73 2.58
CA ASN A 269 23.91 18.58 1.23
C ASN A 269 23.94 19.89 0.43
N ARG A 270 24.38 20.99 1.04
CA ARG A 270 24.36 22.32 0.42
C ARG A 270 25.66 22.57 -0.34
N TRP A 271 25.50 22.98 -1.59
CA TRP A 271 26.59 23.24 -2.53
C TRP A 271 26.47 24.65 -3.07
N SER A 272 27.59 25.36 -3.18
CA SER A 272 27.61 26.69 -3.82
C SER A 272 28.01 26.55 -5.28
N ALA A 273 27.21 27.10 -6.19
CA ALA A 273 27.54 27.14 -7.61
C ALA A 273 28.51 28.30 -7.87
N GLN A 274 29.80 28.01 -8.02
CA GLN A 274 30.82 29.02 -8.33
C GLN A 274 31.25 28.95 -9.79
N CYS A 275 31.68 30.07 -10.37
CA CYS A 275 32.28 30.10 -11.69
C CYS A 275 33.67 30.73 -11.65
N ASN A 276 34.62 30.10 -12.33
CA ASN A 276 36.02 30.54 -12.37
C ASN A 276 36.31 31.62 -13.43
N ASN A 277 35.38 31.94 -14.34
CA ASN A 277 35.56 32.99 -15.37
C ASN A 277 34.24 33.32 -16.13
N CYS A 278 33.17 33.70 -15.42
CA CYS A 278 31.88 33.98 -16.05
C CYS A 278 31.60 35.48 -16.20
N THR A 279 31.20 35.90 -17.39
CA THR A 279 30.63 37.24 -17.67
C THR A 279 29.12 37.29 -17.44
N ARG A 280 28.45 36.13 -17.33
CA ARG A 280 27.02 36.00 -17.05
C ARG A 280 26.77 35.66 -15.59
N ILE A 281 25.68 36.21 -15.05
CA ILE A 281 25.24 36.00 -13.66
C ILE A 281 24.50 34.66 -13.51
N LEU A 282 23.89 34.17 -14.60
CA LEU A 282 23.09 32.94 -14.63
C LEU A 282 23.90 31.77 -15.20
N ALA A 283 23.84 30.64 -14.50
CA ALA A 283 24.37 29.36 -14.91
C ALA A 283 23.41 28.67 -15.88
N ASN A 284 23.90 28.32 -17.07
CA ASN A 284 23.12 27.58 -18.05
C ASN A 284 23.24 26.07 -17.76
N LEU A 285 22.30 25.53 -16.98
CA LEU A 285 22.22 24.10 -16.70
C LEU A 285 21.44 23.40 -17.82
N THR A 286 22.14 22.79 -18.76
CA THR A 286 21.53 21.80 -19.65
C THR A 286 21.41 20.49 -18.88
N ILE A 287 20.19 20.10 -18.51
CA ILE A 287 19.86 18.80 -17.92
C ILE A 287 19.77 17.75 -19.02
#